data_AF-A0A0L0HI62-F1
#
_entry.id   AF-A0A0L0HI62-F1
#
_cell.length_a   1.000
_cell.length_b   1.000
_cell.length_c   1.000
_cell.angle_alpha   90.00
_cell.angle_beta   90.00
_cell.angle_gamma   90.00
#
_symmetry.space_group_name_H-M   'P 1'
#
loop_
_entity.id
_entity.type
_entity.pdbx_description
1 polymer ?
#
loop_
_entity_poly.entity_id
_entity_poly.type
_entity_poly.pdbx_seq_one_letter_code
_entity_poly.pdbx_strand_id
1 'polypeptide(L)'
;MAADLVPYTTVQETHIQLTNEANANAHDIHCPACKSLILKRGVATQVEHDASVNLPSYTSTTAPPFNWAVPTMMHFENIGFSHAVDGRRFLACADCEGGPVGYAGEGTFLIAGDRVRYGVGR
;
A
#
# COMPACT_ATOMS: atom_id res chain seq x y z
N MET A 1 -17.16 9.81 -13.19
CA MET A 1 -16.17 10.77 -12.66
C MET A 1 -15.03 9.96 -12.08
N ALA A 2 -13.79 10.21 -12.53
CA ALA A 2 -12.61 9.49 -12.03
C ALA A 2 -12.38 9.90 -10.57
N ALA A 3 -12.01 8.95 -9.70
CA ALA A 3 -11.58 9.31 -8.35
C ALA A 3 -10.27 10.10 -8.43
N ASP A 4 -10.13 11.14 -7.60
CA ASP A 4 -8.88 11.87 -7.51
C ASP A 4 -7.89 11.02 -6.71
N LEU A 5 -6.87 10.52 -7.41
CA LEU A 5 -5.84 9.67 -6.83
C LEU A 5 -4.73 10.53 -6.25
N VAL A 6 -4.69 10.65 -4.93
CA VAL A 6 -3.75 11.55 -4.24
C VAL A 6 -2.57 10.79 -3.61
N PRO A 7 -1.34 11.34 -3.63
CA PRO A 7 -0.21 10.82 -2.87
C PRO A 7 -0.39 11.02 -1.36
N TYR A 8 0.41 10.30 -0.57
CA TYR A 8 0.47 10.50 0.88
C TYR A 8 0.87 11.93 1.27
N THR A 9 1.73 12.61 0.49
CA THR A 9 2.10 14.01 0.77
C THR A 9 0.89 14.95 0.73
N THR A 10 0.03 14.81 -0.28
CA THR A 10 -1.21 15.58 -0.38
C THR A 10 -2.18 15.23 0.76
N VAL A 11 -2.25 13.96 1.16
CA VAL A 11 -3.04 13.54 2.33
C VAL A 11 -2.58 14.28 3.59
N GLN A 12 -1.27 14.42 3.79
CA GLN A 12 -0.72 15.16 4.93
C GLN A 12 -1.05 16.66 4.84
N GLU A 13 -0.86 17.29 3.68
CA GLU A 13 -1.13 18.72 3.48
C GLU A 13 -2.61 19.08 3.68
N THR A 14 -3.50 18.19 3.26
CA THR A 14 -4.96 18.40 3.27
C THR A 14 -5.67 17.75 4.45
N HIS A 15 -4.93 17.07 5.35
CA HIS A 15 -5.45 16.39 6.53
C HIS A 15 -6.56 15.36 6.23
N ILE A 16 -6.43 14.62 5.12
CA ILE A 16 -7.38 13.57 4.74
C ILE A 16 -7.27 12.39 5.73
N GLN A 17 -8.40 11.95 6.26
CA GLN A 17 -8.47 10.78 7.14
C GLN A 17 -8.31 9.50 6.33
N LEU A 18 -7.22 8.76 6.58
CA LEU A 18 -6.94 7.52 5.86
C LEU A 18 -7.57 6.28 6.49
N THR A 19 -7.99 6.36 7.75
CA THR A 19 -8.63 5.29 8.49
C THR A 19 -10.10 5.60 8.75
N ASN A 20 -10.91 4.55 8.80
CA ASN A 20 -12.28 4.63 9.30
C ASN A 20 -12.34 4.33 10.81
N GLU A 21 -13.54 4.30 11.38
CA GLU A 21 -13.78 4.01 12.80
C GLU A 21 -13.24 2.65 13.27
N ALA A 22 -13.04 1.70 12.35
CA ALA A 22 -12.50 0.37 12.61
C ALA A 22 -10.96 0.28 12.40
N ASN A 23 -10.27 1.42 12.24
CA ASN A 23 -8.84 1.49 11.89
C ASN A 23 -8.48 0.84 10.54
N ALA A 24 -9.47 0.63 9.67
CA ALA A 24 -9.27 0.10 8.32
C ALA A 24 -9.16 1.23 7.30
N ASN A 25 -8.54 0.98 6.15
CA ASN A 25 -8.35 1.97 5.09
C ASN A 25 -9.69 2.56 4.61
N ALA A 26 -9.90 3.85 4.80
CA ALA A 26 -11.14 4.54 4.43
C ALA A 26 -11.32 4.66 2.92
N HIS A 27 -10.22 4.59 2.16
CA HIS A 27 -10.18 4.80 0.72
C HIS A 27 -9.63 3.58 -0.02
N ASP A 28 -10.03 3.44 -1.29
CA ASP A 28 -9.40 2.50 -2.21
C ASP A 28 -7.93 2.89 -2.40
N ILE A 29 -7.05 1.88 -2.48
CA ILE A 29 -5.61 2.03 -2.60
C ILE A 29 -5.18 1.59 -4.00
N HIS A 30 -4.40 2.45 -4.67
CA HIS A 30 -4.03 2.30 -6.07
C HIS A 30 -2.52 2.33 -6.29
N CYS A 31 -2.10 1.70 -7.38
CA CYS A 31 -0.75 1.81 -7.91
C CYS A 31 -0.39 3.28 -8.21
N PRO A 32 0.79 3.76 -7.78
CA PRO A 32 1.19 5.14 -8.03
C PRO A 32 1.54 5.44 -9.50
N ALA A 33 1.87 4.41 -10.29
CA ALA A 33 2.29 4.55 -11.67
C ALA A 33 1.12 4.43 -12.65
N CYS A 34 0.45 3.27 -12.69
CA CYS A 34 -0.60 2.98 -13.68
C CYS A 34 -2.04 3.15 -13.16
N LYS A 35 -2.22 3.52 -11.88
CA LYS A 35 -3.53 3.71 -11.24
C LYS A 35 -4.37 2.44 -11.05
N SER A 36 -3.80 1.27 -11.33
CA SER A 36 -4.42 -0.02 -11.04
C SER A 36 -4.86 -0.13 -9.59
N LEU A 37 -6.02 -0.76 -9.35
CA LEU A 37 -6.56 -0.94 -8.02
C LEU A 37 -5.80 -2.05 -7.30
N ILE A 38 -5.25 -1.76 -6.11
CA ILE A 38 -4.50 -2.71 -5.28
C ILE A 38 -5.38 -3.24 -4.15
N LEU A 39 -6.08 -2.36 -3.42
CA LEU A 39 -6.99 -2.73 -2.33
C LEU A 39 -8.28 -1.91 -2.40
N LYS A 40 -9.41 -2.55 -2.10
CA LYS A 40 -10.67 -1.85 -1.81
C LYS A 40 -10.63 -1.18 -0.44
N ARG A 41 -11.46 -0.17 -0.23
CA ARG A 41 -11.70 0.41 1.11
C ARG A 41 -12.15 -0.67 2.12
N GLY A 42 -11.65 -0.57 3.35
CA GLY A 42 -12.08 -1.36 4.51
C GLY A 42 -11.47 -2.76 4.63
N VAL A 43 -10.47 -3.12 3.81
CA VAL A 43 -9.90 -4.49 3.77
C VAL A 43 -8.51 -4.58 4.40
N ALA A 44 -7.89 -3.45 4.76
CA ALA A 44 -6.56 -3.42 5.36
C ALA A 44 -6.54 -2.50 6.57
N THR A 45 -5.81 -2.91 7.61
CA THR A 45 -5.72 -2.19 8.89
C THR A 45 -4.43 -1.38 8.95
N GLN A 46 -4.49 -0.15 9.46
CA GLN A 46 -3.28 0.64 9.66
C GLN A 46 -2.48 0.10 10.85
N VAL A 47 -1.20 -0.18 10.64
CA VAL A 47 -0.25 -0.63 11.66
C VAL A 47 1.02 0.22 11.62
N GLU A 48 1.75 0.27 12.74
CA GLU A 48 3.05 0.94 12.81
C GLU A 48 4.03 0.37 11.77
N HIS A 49 4.97 1.21 11.34
CA HIS A 49 5.98 0.80 10.38
C HIS A 49 6.84 -0.34 10.91
N ASP A 50 6.91 -1.43 10.15
CA ASP A 50 7.85 -2.51 10.40
C ASP A 50 9.19 -2.21 9.73
N ALA A 51 10.19 -1.81 10.53
CA ALA A 51 11.54 -1.51 10.06
C ALA A 51 12.23 -2.72 9.38
N SER A 52 11.79 -3.95 9.66
CA SER A 52 12.26 -5.15 8.96
C SER A 52 11.78 -5.22 7.51
N VAL A 53 10.87 -4.32 7.11
CA VAL A 53 10.18 -4.27 5.82
C VAL A 53 10.57 -3.01 5.03
N ASN A 54 11.73 -2.43 5.35
CA ASN A 54 12.31 -1.33 4.58
C ASN A 54 12.44 -1.75 3.10
N LEU A 55 11.50 -1.27 2.30
CA LEU A 55 11.45 -1.57 0.88
C LEU A 55 12.64 -0.89 0.21
N PRO A 56 13.41 -1.57 -0.65
CA PRO A 56 14.51 -0.94 -1.37
C PRO A 56 13.95 0.28 -2.11
N SER A 57 14.52 1.44 -1.80
CA SER A 57 14.24 2.68 -2.47
C SER A 57 15.51 3.10 -3.18
N TYR A 58 15.45 3.31 -4.48
CA TYR A 58 16.56 3.94 -5.20
C TYR A 58 16.67 5.45 -4.87
N THR A 59 15.65 6.05 -4.24
CA THR A 59 15.51 7.52 -4.16
C THR A 59 15.11 8.09 -2.79
N SER A 60 14.69 7.29 -1.82
CA SER A 60 14.26 7.79 -0.50
C SER A 60 14.78 6.91 0.64
N THR A 61 15.61 7.48 1.50
CA THR A 61 16.16 6.88 2.72
C THR A 61 15.18 6.81 3.89
N THR A 62 13.98 7.39 3.74
CA THR A 62 12.97 7.42 4.80
C THR A 62 12.12 6.16 4.79
N ALA A 63 12.03 5.53 5.97
CA ALA A 63 11.03 4.52 6.27
C ALA A 63 9.62 5.07 6.01
N PRO A 64 8.68 4.24 5.50
CA PRO A 64 7.30 4.67 5.35
C PRO A 64 6.71 5.03 6.73
N PRO A 65 5.73 5.94 6.77
CA PRO A 65 5.15 6.42 8.03
C PRO A 65 4.35 5.32 8.77
N PHE A 66 3.80 4.37 8.03
CA PHE A 66 3.01 3.25 8.53
C PHE A 66 2.84 2.19 7.41
N ASN A 67 2.29 1.03 7.77
CA ASN A 67 1.89 0.01 6.82
C ASN A 67 0.38 -0.25 6.86
N TRP A 68 -0.16 -0.71 5.74
CA TRP A 68 -1.46 -1.35 5.67
C TRP A 68 -1.27 -2.86 5.79
N ALA A 69 -1.74 -3.44 6.89
CA ALA A 69 -1.78 -4.87 7.10
C ALA A 69 -2.99 -5.47 6.40
N VAL A 70 -2.74 -6.37 5.45
CA VAL A 70 -3.78 -7.06 4.68
C VAL A 70 -3.95 -8.47 5.26
N PRO A 71 -5.14 -8.85 5.75
CA PRO A 71 -5.34 -10.11 6.47
C PRO A 71 -5.09 -11.36 5.62
N THR A 72 -5.32 -11.28 4.30
CA THR A 72 -5.19 -12.41 3.38
C THR A 72 -4.94 -11.91 1.96
N MET A 73 -4.24 -12.71 1.16
CA MET A 73 -3.97 -12.40 -0.25
C MET A 73 -5.25 -12.20 -1.08
N MET A 74 -6.38 -12.73 -0.63
CA MET A 74 -7.68 -12.64 -1.33
C MET A 74 -8.26 -11.21 -1.32
N HIS A 75 -7.73 -10.31 -0.51
CA HIS A 75 -8.15 -8.90 -0.49
C HIS A 75 -7.44 -8.03 -1.53
N PHE A 76 -6.40 -8.55 -2.19
CA PHE A 76 -5.73 -7.83 -3.26
C PHE A 76 -6.51 -7.95 -4.57
N GLU A 77 -6.62 -6.83 -5.27
CA GLU A 77 -7.28 -6.77 -6.58
C GLU A 77 -6.25 -7.02 -7.70
N ASN A 78 -5.16 -6.25 -7.76
CA ASN A 78 -4.11 -6.38 -8.78
C ASN A 78 -2.69 -6.25 -8.18
N ILE A 79 -2.22 -7.30 -7.50
CA ILE A 79 -0.86 -7.36 -6.93
C ILE A 79 -0.06 -8.55 -7.48
N GLY A 80 1.21 -8.32 -7.76
CA GLY A 80 2.20 -9.33 -8.10
C GLY A 80 3.14 -9.61 -6.92
N PHE A 81 3.66 -10.84 -6.86
CA PHE A 81 4.63 -11.28 -5.87
C PHE A 81 5.96 -11.58 -6.57
N SER A 82 7.06 -11.05 -6.05
CA SER A 82 8.40 -11.43 -6.54
C SER A 82 8.75 -12.88 -6.19
N HIS A 83 9.86 -13.36 -6.74
CA HIS A 83 10.55 -14.52 -6.18
C HIS A 83 10.88 -14.28 -4.70
N ALA A 84 10.85 -15.35 -3.91
CA ALA A 84 11.19 -15.29 -2.51
C ALA A 84 12.71 -15.21 -2.33
N VAL A 85 13.15 -14.34 -1.43
CA VAL A 85 14.52 -14.24 -0.92
C VAL A 85 14.41 -14.38 0.59
N ASP A 86 15.08 -15.33 1.22
CA ASP A 86 15.01 -15.53 2.70
C ASP A 86 13.58 -15.68 3.28
N GLY A 87 12.67 -16.35 2.54
CA GLY A 87 11.26 -16.50 2.95
C GLY A 87 10.39 -15.25 2.75
N ARG A 88 10.96 -14.24 2.09
CA ARG A 88 10.44 -12.89 1.94
C ARG A 88 10.12 -12.57 0.48
N ARG A 89 8.95 -12.00 0.17
CA ARG A 89 8.56 -11.57 -1.19
C ARG A 89 8.23 -10.09 -1.24
N PHE A 90 8.67 -9.40 -2.28
CA PHE A 90 8.22 -8.04 -2.57
C PHE A 90 6.88 -8.05 -3.29
N LEU A 91 6.05 -7.06 -2.99
CA LEU A 91 4.79 -6.81 -3.67
C LEU A 91 4.97 -5.70 -4.70
N ALA A 92 4.47 -5.93 -5.91
CA ALA A 92 4.48 -4.97 -7.01
C ALA A 92 3.10 -4.90 -7.65
N CYS A 93 2.83 -3.86 -8.44
CA CYS A 93 1.60 -3.81 -9.23
C CYS A 93 1.58 -4.93 -10.28
N ALA A 94 0.46 -5.66 -10.40
CA ALA A 94 0.35 -6.73 -11.40
C ALA A 94 0.28 -6.21 -12.86
N ASP A 95 -0.22 -4.98 -13.07
CA ASP A 95 -0.46 -4.46 -14.42
C ASP A 95 0.77 -3.81 -15.06
N CYS A 96 1.58 -3.11 -14.27
CA CYS A 96 2.75 -2.37 -14.78
C CYS A 96 4.07 -2.81 -14.17
N GLU A 97 4.05 -3.84 -13.31
CA GLU A 97 5.21 -4.38 -12.57
C GLU A 97 5.94 -3.33 -11.70
N GLY A 98 5.34 -2.16 -11.52
CA GLY A 98 5.89 -1.07 -10.73
C GLY A 98 5.90 -1.41 -9.25
N GLY A 99 7.05 -1.27 -8.60
CA GLY A 99 7.24 -1.60 -7.20
C GLY A 99 8.68 -1.44 -6.72
N PRO A 100 8.99 -1.88 -5.49
CA PRO A 100 8.07 -2.54 -4.57
C PRO A 100 7.14 -1.54 -3.86
N VAL A 101 5.86 -1.90 -3.74
CA VAL A 101 4.82 -1.16 -2.98
C VAL A 101 4.59 -1.75 -1.59
N GLY A 102 5.12 -2.94 -1.33
CA GLY A 102 4.88 -3.68 -0.11
C GLY A 102 5.67 -4.97 -0.05
N TYR A 103 5.28 -5.82 0.87
CA TYR A 103 6.03 -7.00 1.27
C TYR A 103 5.11 -8.12 1.78
N ALA A 104 5.50 -9.37 1.58
CA ALA A 104 4.84 -10.55 2.10
C ALA A 104 5.84 -11.56 2.69
N GLY A 105 5.57 -12.04 3.91
CA GLY A 105 6.36 -13.08 4.57
C GLY A 105 5.71 -13.58 5.85
N GLU A 106 5.97 -14.84 6.21
CA GLU A 106 5.42 -15.49 7.43
C GLU A 106 3.90 -15.27 7.63
N GLY A 107 3.12 -15.31 6.54
CA GLY A 107 1.66 -15.11 6.58
C GLY A 107 1.21 -13.64 6.72
N THR A 108 2.15 -12.70 6.78
CA THR A 108 1.89 -11.26 6.86
C THR A 108 1.98 -10.63 5.46
N PHE A 109 1.07 -9.70 5.17
CA PHE A 109 1.06 -8.90 3.95
C PHE A 109 0.99 -7.42 4.33
N LEU A 110 1.99 -6.64 3.94
CA LEU A 110 2.12 -5.22 4.29
C LEU A 110 2.27 -4.37 3.03
N ILE A 111 1.48 -3.30 2.93
CA ILE A 111 1.63 -2.27 1.89
C ILE A 111 2.17 -0.99 2.55
N ALA A 112 3.19 -0.37 1.97
CA ALA A 112 3.75 0.87 2.48
C ALA A 112 2.80 2.06 2.19
N GLY A 113 2.41 2.80 3.24
CA GLY A 113 1.40 3.85 3.14
C GLY A 113 1.78 5.03 2.23
N ASP A 114 3.07 5.24 1.97
CA ASP A 114 3.60 6.31 1.12
C ASP A 114 3.94 5.86 -0.31
N ARG A 115 3.90 4.55 -0.61
CA ARG A 115 4.21 3.98 -1.94
C ARG A 115 2.98 3.72 -2.80
N VAL A 116 1.84 4.29 -2.43
CA VAL A 116 0.56 4.10 -3.10
C VAL A 116 -0.15 5.43 -3.32
N ARG A 117 -1.32 5.38 -3.96
CA ARG A 117 -2.24 6.50 -4.11
C ARG A 117 -3.59 6.16 -3.50
N TYR A 118 -4.27 7.17 -2.98
CA TYR A 118 -5.57 7.03 -2.33
C TYR A 118 -6.68 7.59 -3.20
N GLY A 119 -7.74 6.81 -3.43
CA GLY A 119 -8.94 7.23 -4.16
C GLY A 119 -9.86 8.08 -3.30
N VAL A 120 -9.57 9.38 -3.25
CA VAL A 120 -10.35 10.37 -2.49
C VAL A 120 -11.44 10.95 -3.39
N GLY A 121 -12.63 11.23 -2.84
CA GLY A 121 -13.76 11.79 -3.61
C GLY A 121 -14.90 10.82 -3.97
N ARG A 122 -15.14 9.79 -3.15
CA ARG A 122 -16.38 8.99 -3.17
C ARG A 122 -16.89 8.66 -1.79
#